data_AF-A0A1Z5KLQ0-F1
#
_entry.id   AF-A0A1Z5KLQ0-F1
#
_cell.length_a   1.000
_cell.length_b   1.000
_cell.length_c   1.000
_cell.angle_alpha   90.00
_cell.angle_beta   90.00
_cell.angle_gamma   90.00
#
_symmetry.space_group_name_H-M   'P 1'
#
loop_
_entity.id
_entity.type
_entity.pdbx_description
1 polymer ?
#
loop_
_entity_poly.entity_id
_entity_poly.type
_entity_poly.pdbx_seq_one_letter_code
_entity_poly.pdbx_strand_id
1 'polypeptide(L)'
;MSSSQPRLGSLTSLTAAIDKQLIGRSSTGPGLRNSLGRPRLLSDSSMTSVVQYNSQQEFMDNISPDASLSLMNRRHIEVMKHVAVVFARPLIDSLITVEYASRIRRLVKALKFEEYNPDLVCFVETETVRHTCLAKKSKVPASSAGYIFFRHLCAAQGVSLKSNLEVYIQGVDHPRSPSSAHTEDPEFDSSLRDDVPLDPEYLALVGVTDILDHSYLPAWRQEAKRLRVKVSLVSSDYHICQIHDVQQRSPRQSALRALNTVTKPSNTTVETKWSFMYTTTAPILSKDKVQGFFYKCYITAQQLYPVVINLRGVANNREFFQRENYLSLVSARRSLVTDMERIYNVQPSLKSVHHLSIYSGNRVDETQTETKKPVDVVLESALLSLGRCCDLVRPAGLLTGSVTSADWKLAYSILEQAVDQILITCDPDEPLDPLEWGKLAEERIFNITVGVETEVDQF
;
A
#
# COMPACT_ATOMS: atom_id res chain seq x y z
N MET A 1 58.06 -8.82 1.60
CA MET A 1 57.51 -7.64 0.91
C MET A 1 56.02 -7.58 1.21
N SER A 2 55.61 -6.58 1.98
CA SER A 2 54.27 -6.43 2.56
C SER A 2 53.23 -6.01 1.52
N SER A 3 52.15 -6.77 1.40
CA SER A 3 50.94 -6.38 0.67
C SER A 3 50.10 -5.43 1.54
N SER A 4 50.13 -4.15 1.21
CA SER A 4 49.25 -3.14 1.80
C SER A 4 47.81 -3.36 1.34
N GLN A 5 46.94 -3.80 2.25
CA GLN A 5 45.49 -3.73 2.05
C GLN A 5 45.02 -2.26 1.98
N PRO A 6 44.00 -1.93 1.16
CA PRO A 6 43.41 -0.59 1.17
C PRO A 6 42.61 -0.41 2.46
N ARG A 7 43.08 0.46 3.35
CA ARG A 7 42.30 0.94 4.48
C ARG A 7 41.20 1.87 3.94
N LEU A 8 39.95 1.54 4.22
CA LEU A 8 38.81 2.43 4.05
C LEU A 8 39.11 3.73 4.80
N GLY A 9 39.38 4.79 4.05
CA GLY A 9 39.37 6.14 4.59
C GLY A 9 37.99 6.40 5.18
N SER A 10 37.96 6.97 6.39
CA SER A 10 36.77 7.39 7.13
C SER A 10 35.64 7.86 6.21
N LEU A 11 34.39 7.48 6.51
CA LEU A 11 33.15 7.89 5.81
C LEU A 11 33.10 9.39 5.45
N THR A 12 33.78 10.25 6.22
CA THR A 12 33.97 11.68 5.89
C THR A 12 34.68 11.94 4.55
N SER A 13 35.63 11.08 4.16
CA SER A 13 36.35 11.15 2.87
C SER A 13 35.45 10.75 1.69
N LEU A 14 34.55 9.78 1.90
CA LEU A 14 33.55 9.38 0.90
C LEU A 14 32.52 10.50 0.70
N THR A 15 32.01 11.10 1.79
CA THR A 15 31.10 12.27 1.73
C THR A 15 31.75 13.43 0.99
N ALA A 16 33.01 13.76 1.30
CA ALA A 16 33.76 14.81 0.61
C ALA A 16 34.00 14.53 -0.87
N ALA A 17 34.22 13.26 -1.25
CA ALA A 17 34.40 12.86 -2.66
C ALA A 17 33.10 12.96 -3.46
N ILE A 18 31.96 12.58 -2.85
CA ILE A 18 30.63 12.69 -3.44
C ILE A 18 30.25 14.17 -3.62
N ASP A 19 30.49 15.01 -2.60
CA ASP A 19 30.22 16.45 -2.69
C ASP A 19 31.07 17.13 -3.77
N LYS A 20 32.35 16.73 -3.91
CA LYS A 20 33.24 17.25 -4.96
C LYS A 20 32.78 16.86 -6.37
N GLN A 21 32.18 15.69 -6.56
CA GLN A 21 31.61 15.27 -7.85
C GLN A 21 30.28 15.97 -8.18
N LEU A 22 29.46 16.27 -7.16
CA LEU A 22 28.18 16.95 -7.35
C LEU A 22 28.36 18.45 -7.62
N ILE A 23 29.35 19.09 -6.99
CA ILE A 23 29.67 20.50 -7.22
C ILE A 23 30.42 20.69 -8.56
N GLY A 24 31.18 19.70 -9.02
CA GLY A 24 31.92 19.77 -10.29
C GLY A 24 31.08 19.67 -11.58
N ARG A 25 29.77 19.39 -11.48
CA ARG A 25 28.88 19.21 -12.64
C ARG A 25 27.95 20.39 -12.95
N SER A 26 28.05 21.50 -12.20
CA SER A 26 27.18 22.68 -12.36
C SER A 26 27.78 23.81 -13.20
N SER A 27 28.54 23.50 -14.25
CA SER A 27 28.83 24.51 -15.28
C SER A 27 28.93 23.92 -16.69
N THR A 28 28.22 24.57 -17.61
CA THR A 28 28.23 24.47 -19.09
C THR A 28 27.44 23.34 -19.77
N GLY A 29 26.34 23.73 -20.44
CA GLY A 29 25.74 22.99 -21.56
C GLY A 29 24.20 23.01 -21.62
N PRO A 30 23.57 23.68 -22.62
CA PRO A 30 22.12 23.64 -22.81
C PRO A 30 21.73 22.48 -23.73
N GLY A 31 20.67 21.75 -23.38
CA GLY A 31 19.96 20.88 -24.33
C GLY A 31 19.69 19.47 -23.83
N LEU A 32 18.46 19.25 -23.38
CA LEU A 32 17.57 18.11 -23.68
C LEU A 32 16.43 18.11 -22.66
N ARG A 33 15.29 18.66 -23.08
CA ARG A 33 14.03 18.57 -22.36
C ARG A 33 13.47 17.16 -22.56
N ASN A 34 13.65 16.30 -21.57
CA ASN A 34 12.78 15.13 -21.39
C ASN A 34 11.70 15.51 -20.38
N SER A 35 10.52 15.84 -20.89
CA SER A 35 9.30 16.04 -20.09
C SER A 35 8.83 14.69 -19.54
N LEU A 36 9.34 14.31 -18.37
CA LEU A 36 8.79 13.23 -17.57
C LEU A 36 7.44 13.69 -17.00
N GLY A 37 6.38 13.05 -17.46
CA GLY A 37 5.01 13.28 -17.00
C GLY A 37 4.88 13.09 -15.48
N ARG A 38 4.15 14.01 -14.85
CA ARG A 38 3.84 13.99 -13.41
C ARG A 38 3.04 12.73 -13.04
N PRO A 39 3.46 11.92 -12.05
CA PRO A 39 2.69 10.74 -11.62
C PRO A 39 1.65 11.10 -10.54
N ARG A 40 0.43 10.58 -10.70
CA ARG A 40 -0.66 10.53 -9.70
C ARG A 40 -0.62 9.18 -8.98
N LEU A 41 -0.76 9.14 -7.65
CA LEU A 41 -0.71 7.90 -6.83
C LEU A 41 -1.47 8.05 -5.51
N LEU A 42 -2.16 6.98 -5.12
CA LEU A 42 -3.53 6.95 -4.58
C LEU A 42 -4.43 7.82 -5.44
N SER A 43 -4.86 7.30 -6.59
CA SER A 43 -6.12 7.81 -7.10
C SER A 43 -7.17 7.55 -6.02
N ASP A 44 -7.94 8.58 -5.64
CA ASP A 44 -9.12 8.41 -4.78
C ASP A 44 -9.99 7.21 -5.23
N SER A 45 -9.83 6.76 -6.49
CA SER A 45 -10.53 5.68 -7.16
C SER A 45 -10.60 4.34 -6.41
N SER A 46 -9.58 3.77 -5.75
CA SER A 46 -9.72 2.38 -5.27
C SER A 46 -10.82 2.23 -4.21
N MET A 47 -10.77 3.05 -3.16
CA MET A 47 -11.81 3.06 -2.12
C MET A 47 -13.08 3.77 -2.59
N THR A 48 -12.96 4.78 -3.45
CA THR A 48 -14.11 5.44 -4.06
C THR A 48 -14.91 4.48 -4.94
N SER A 49 -14.26 3.58 -5.68
CA SER A 49 -14.90 2.55 -6.51
C SER A 49 -15.64 1.53 -5.66
N VAL A 50 -15.07 1.11 -4.52
CA VAL A 50 -15.77 0.23 -3.57
C VAL A 50 -17.02 0.91 -3.01
N VAL A 51 -16.93 2.19 -2.64
CA VAL A 51 -18.08 2.98 -2.18
C VAL A 51 -19.11 3.16 -3.30
N GLN A 52 -18.66 3.49 -4.52
CA GLN A 52 -19.50 3.71 -5.68
C GLN A 52 -20.24 2.43 -6.07
N TYR A 53 -19.57 1.29 -6.09
CA TYR A 53 -20.16 -0.02 -6.36
C TYR A 53 -21.30 -0.32 -5.37
N ASN A 54 -21.05 -0.17 -4.06
CA ASN A 54 -22.09 -0.36 -3.04
C ASN A 54 -23.26 0.62 -3.21
N SER A 55 -22.98 1.86 -3.64
CA SER A 55 -24.02 2.86 -3.88
C SER A 55 -24.90 2.58 -5.10
N GLN A 56 -24.34 1.93 -6.13
CA GLN A 56 -25.03 1.57 -7.36
C GLN A 56 -25.87 0.32 -7.20
N GLN A 57 -25.40 -0.67 -6.44
CA GLN A 57 -26.10 -1.92 -6.23
C GLN A 57 -27.48 -1.73 -5.56
N GLU A 58 -27.56 -0.86 -4.54
CA GLU A 58 -28.84 -0.55 -3.88
C GLU A 58 -29.86 0.11 -4.81
N PHE A 59 -29.42 0.80 -5.86
CA PHE A 59 -30.33 1.39 -6.83
C PHE A 59 -31.05 0.30 -7.63
N MET A 60 -30.35 -0.78 -7.98
CA MET A 60 -30.90 -1.88 -8.79
C MET A 60 -31.87 -2.76 -7.99
N ASP A 61 -31.59 -3.03 -6.71
CA ASP A 61 -32.45 -3.89 -5.87
C ASP A 61 -33.84 -3.27 -5.57
N ASN A 62 -34.00 -1.95 -5.73
CA ASN A 62 -35.24 -1.24 -5.44
C ASN A 62 -36.22 -1.15 -6.63
N ILE A 63 -35.87 -1.67 -7.82
CA ILE A 63 -36.70 -1.59 -9.04
C ILE A 63 -37.67 -2.80 -9.17
N SER A 64 -37.82 -3.62 -8.13
CA SER A 64 -38.81 -4.72 -8.15
C SER A 64 -40.25 -4.22 -7.98
N PRO A 65 -41.16 -4.43 -8.97
CA PRO A 65 -42.49 -3.82 -9.02
C PRO A 65 -43.50 -4.34 -7.97
N ASP A 66 -43.20 -5.42 -7.25
CA ASP A 66 -44.12 -6.03 -6.27
C ASP A 66 -44.07 -5.40 -4.87
N ALA A 67 -43.21 -4.41 -4.62
CA ALA A 67 -43.04 -3.81 -3.28
C ALA A 67 -44.05 -2.70 -2.92
N SER A 68 -45.05 -2.45 -3.76
CA SER A 68 -45.88 -1.23 -3.77
C SER A 68 -46.91 -1.12 -2.63
N LEU A 69 -47.19 -2.19 -1.87
CA LEU A 69 -48.28 -2.21 -0.88
C LEU A 69 -47.85 -2.14 0.60
N SER A 70 -46.55 -2.06 0.93
CA SER A 70 -46.07 -2.04 2.33
C SER A 70 -45.66 -0.64 2.87
N LEU A 71 -46.02 0.43 2.17
CA LEU A 71 -45.45 1.78 2.37
C LEU A 71 -45.91 2.53 3.65
N MET A 72 -46.98 2.11 4.32
CA MET A 72 -47.49 2.84 5.50
C MET A 72 -46.83 2.48 6.84
N ASN A 73 -45.91 1.51 6.89
CA ASN A 73 -45.27 1.10 8.15
C ASN A 73 -43.73 1.01 8.06
N ARG A 74 -43.10 1.74 7.12
CA ARG A 74 -41.64 1.80 6.98
C ARG A 74 -41.04 2.63 8.11
N ARG A 75 -41.01 2.05 9.31
CA ARG A 75 -39.98 2.36 10.31
C ARG A 75 -38.63 2.29 9.60
N HIS A 76 -37.78 3.30 9.81
CA HIS A 76 -36.45 3.44 9.23
C HIS A 76 -35.78 2.09 8.92
N ILE A 77 -35.74 1.70 7.64
CA ILE A 77 -35.01 0.51 7.21
C ILE A 77 -33.54 0.91 7.21
N GLU A 78 -32.88 0.64 8.32
CA GLU A 78 -31.43 0.76 8.43
C GLU A 78 -30.81 -0.48 7.75
N VAL A 79 -30.28 -0.30 6.55
CA VAL A 79 -29.52 -1.35 5.87
C VAL A 79 -28.07 -1.24 6.33
N MET A 80 -27.57 -2.31 6.94
CA MET A 80 -26.16 -2.43 7.31
C MET A 80 -25.48 -3.37 6.32
N LYS A 81 -24.49 -2.87 5.57
CA LYS A 81 -23.66 -3.65 4.66
C LYS A 81 -22.27 -3.87 5.25
N HIS A 82 -21.78 -5.10 5.23
CA HIS A 82 -20.45 -5.48 5.67
C HIS A 82 -19.54 -5.74 4.48
N VAL A 83 -18.46 -4.97 4.36
CA VAL A 83 -17.50 -5.06 3.26
C VAL A 83 -16.16 -5.50 3.80
N ALA A 84 -15.62 -6.62 3.32
CA ALA A 84 -14.24 -7.00 3.57
C ALA A 84 -13.33 -6.47 2.45
N VAL A 85 -12.28 -5.73 2.77
CA VAL A 85 -11.30 -5.25 1.80
C VAL A 85 -9.98 -5.94 2.06
N VAL A 86 -9.53 -6.77 1.11
CA VAL A 86 -8.24 -7.45 1.16
C VAL A 86 -7.26 -6.66 0.29
N PHE A 87 -6.26 -6.07 0.93
CA PHE A 87 -5.19 -5.38 0.21
C PHE A 87 -4.25 -6.40 -0.44
N ALA A 88 -4.08 -6.30 -1.74
CA ALA A 88 -3.19 -7.17 -2.50
C ALA A 88 -1.72 -6.81 -2.25
N ARG A 89 -0.86 -7.83 -2.23
CA ARG A 89 0.59 -7.67 -2.37
C ARG A 89 0.95 -7.99 -3.83
N PRO A 90 1.93 -7.30 -4.43
CA PRO A 90 2.42 -7.69 -5.75
C PRO A 90 2.88 -9.13 -5.77
N LEU A 91 2.69 -9.76 -6.93
CA LEU A 91 3.14 -11.12 -7.16
C LEU A 91 4.67 -11.15 -7.33
N ILE A 92 5.31 -12.17 -6.77
CA ILE A 92 6.72 -12.48 -7.01
C ILE A 92 6.76 -13.63 -8.01
N ASP A 93 7.41 -13.46 -9.15
CA ASP A 93 7.45 -14.45 -10.23
C ASP A 93 6.05 -14.92 -10.71
N SER A 94 5.07 -14.01 -10.69
CA SER A 94 3.65 -14.31 -10.97
C SER A 94 3.00 -15.30 -9.99
N LEU A 95 3.60 -15.50 -8.82
CA LEU A 95 3.06 -16.29 -7.73
C LEU A 95 2.57 -15.39 -6.60
N ILE A 96 1.56 -15.86 -5.89
CA ILE A 96 1.07 -15.23 -4.66
C ILE A 96 2.16 -15.33 -3.61
N THR A 97 2.39 -14.27 -2.86
CA THR A 97 3.41 -14.26 -1.82
C THR A 97 2.89 -14.84 -0.50
N VAL A 98 3.80 -15.23 0.38
CA VAL A 98 3.46 -15.72 1.72
C VAL A 98 2.65 -14.68 2.48
N GLU A 99 3.06 -13.41 2.44
CA GLU A 99 2.32 -12.35 3.13
C GLU A 99 0.90 -12.19 2.58
N TYR A 100 0.73 -12.18 1.25
CA TYR A 100 -0.60 -12.03 0.66
C TYR A 100 -1.51 -13.22 0.99
N ALA A 101 -0.95 -14.42 0.94
CA ALA A 101 -1.64 -15.63 1.34
C ALA A 101 -2.09 -15.56 2.80
N SER A 102 -1.26 -15.04 3.71
CA SER A 102 -1.63 -14.86 5.11
C SER A 102 -2.79 -13.88 5.30
N ARG A 103 -2.85 -12.78 4.52
CA ARG A 103 -4.01 -11.87 4.48
C ARG A 103 -5.30 -12.61 4.12
N ILE A 104 -5.25 -13.43 3.08
CA ILE A 104 -6.41 -14.20 2.61
C ILE A 104 -6.78 -15.31 3.60
N ARG A 105 -5.80 -16.02 4.18
CA ARG A 105 -6.00 -17.03 5.22
C ARG A 105 -6.69 -16.44 6.45
N ARG A 106 -6.32 -15.22 6.88
CA ARG A 106 -6.99 -14.53 7.99
C ARG A 106 -8.47 -14.28 7.69
N LEU A 107 -8.80 -13.85 6.48
CA LEU A 107 -10.19 -13.67 6.06
C LEU A 107 -10.94 -15.01 6.10
N VAL A 108 -10.40 -16.07 5.51
CA VAL A 108 -11.05 -17.40 5.51
C VAL A 108 -11.21 -17.96 6.93
N LYS A 109 -10.23 -17.75 7.82
CA LYS A 109 -10.37 -18.08 9.26
C LYS A 109 -11.53 -17.34 9.90
N ALA A 110 -11.71 -16.04 9.62
CA ALA A 110 -12.83 -15.28 10.15
C ALA A 110 -14.17 -15.82 9.64
N LEU A 111 -14.25 -16.13 8.34
CA LEU A 111 -15.47 -16.73 7.74
C LEU A 111 -15.82 -18.07 8.39
N LYS A 112 -14.80 -18.90 8.68
CA LYS A 112 -14.98 -20.25 9.20
C LYS A 112 -15.22 -20.33 10.71
N PHE A 113 -14.52 -19.51 11.49
CA PHE A 113 -14.42 -19.67 12.95
C PHE A 113 -14.94 -18.49 13.75
N GLU A 114 -15.10 -17.30 13.15
CA GLU A 114 -15.51 -16.07 13.86
C GLU A 114 -16.91 -15.61 13.46
N GLU A 115 -17.67 -16.45 12.75
CA GLU A 115 -19.00 -16.11 12.21
C GLU A 115 -18.99 -14.82 11.37
N TYR A 116 -17.85 -14.49 10.78
CA TYR A 116 -17.72 -13.30 9.96
C TYR A 116 -18.43 -13.51 8.63
N ASN A 117 -19.44 -12.69 8.35
CA ASN A 117 -20.29 -12.84 7.18
C ASN A 117 -20.35 -11.50 6.41
N PRO A 118 -19.33 -11.15 5.62
CA PRO A 118 -19.39 -9.97 4.76
C PRO A 118 -20.43 -10.15 3.65
N ASP A 119 -21.06 -9.07 3.23
CA ASP A 119 -21.92 -9.01 2.04
C ASP A 119 -21.08 -8.88 0.76
N LEU A 120 -19.91 -8.24 0.86
CA LEU A 120 -19.00 -7.98 -0.25
C LEU A 120 -17.54 -8.23 0.17
N VAL A 121 -16.78 -8.93 -0.67
CA VAL A 121 -15.32 -9.06 -0.54
C VAL A 121 -14.64 -8.33 -1.69
N CYS A 122 -13.79 -7.37 -1.39
CA CYS A 122 -13.05 -6.55 -2.35
C CYS A 122 -11.56 -6.95 -2.35
N PHE A 123 -11.02 -7.33 -3.50
CA PHE A 123 -9.59 -7.49 -3.71
C PHE A 123 -9.02 -6.22 -4.37
N VAL A 124 -8.26 -5.44 -3.60
CA VAL A 124 -7.82 -4.09 -3.97
C VAL A 124 -6.30 -4.06 -4.09
N GLU A 125 -5.79 -3.59 -5.21
CA GLU A 125 -4.36 -3.43 -5.42
C GLU A 125 -3.82 -2.23 -4.65
N THR A 126 -2.72 -2.43 -3.93
CA THR A 126 -2.02 -1.31 -3.28
C THR A 126 -1.09 -0.65 -4.28
N GLU A 127 -1.41 0.58 -4.66
CA GLU A 127 -0.59 1.43 -5.52
C GLU A 127 0.80 1.74 -4.90
N THR A 128 0.99 1.48 -3.61
CA THR A 128 2.24 1.68 -2.86
C THR A 128 3.43 0.92 -3.45
N VAL A 129 3.19 -0.04 -4.35
CA VAL A 129 4.25 -0.90 -4.88
C VAL A 129 4.50 -0.71 -6.39
N ARG A 130 4.16 0.45 -6.95
CA ARG A 130 4.64 0.82 -8.30
C ARG A 130 6.17 0.97 -8.37
N HIS A 131 6.85 1.08 -7.22
CA HIS A 131 8.28 1.30 -7.14
C HIS A 131 9.12 0.02 -6.97
N THR A 132 8.52 -1.18 -6.80
CA THR A 132 9.33 -2.40 -6.98
C THR A 132 9.57 -2.61 -8.46
N CYS A 133 10.66 -2.01 -8.94
CA CYS A 133 11.20 -2.11 -10.30
C CYS A 133 11.47 -3.56 -10.77
N LEU A 134 11.20 -4.55 -9.92
CA LEU A 134 11.46 -5.97 -10.15
C LEU A 134 10.20 -6.74 -10.57
N ALA A 135 9.00 -6.20 -10.37
CA ALA A 135 7.80 -6.81 -10.93
C ALA A 135 7.80 -6.55 -12.45
N LYS A 136 8.48 -7.42 -13.23
CA LYS A 136 8.11 -7.66 -14.63
C LYS A 136 6.58 -7.64 -14.66
N LYS A 137 5.97 -6.80 -15.51
CA LYS A 137 4.51 -6.70 -15.62
C LYS A 137 3.92 -8.10 -15.59
N SER A 138 3.40 -8.51 -14.44
CA SER A 138 2.81 -9.83 -14.33
C SER A 138 1.62 -9.82 -15.28
N LYS A 139 1.45 -10.90 -16.02
CA LYS A 139 0.28 -11.02 -16.92
C LYS A 139 -1.02 -11.04 -16.13
N VAL A 140 -0.96 -11.36 -14.83
CA VAL A 140 -2.11 -11.51 -13.95
C VAL A 140 -2.07 -10.39 -12.89
N PRO A 141 -3.13 -9.58 -12.76
CA PRO A 141 -3.28 -8.64 -11.66
C PRO A 141 -3.25 -9.35 -10.30
N ALA A 142 -2.64 -8.72 -9.29
CA ALA A 142 -2.51 -9.33 -7.97
C ALA A 142 -3.88 -9.56 -7.33
N SER A 143 -4.82 -8.62 -7.52
CA SER A 143 -6.22 -8.74 -7.09
C SER A 143 -6.89 -10.01 -7.61
N SER A 144 -6.66 -10.34 -8.89
CA SER A 144 -7.23 -11.51 -9.56
C SER A 144 -6.62 -12.81 -9.03
N ALA A 145 -5.29 -12.85 -8.88
CA ALA A 145 -4.60 -14.00 -8.28
C ALA A 145 -5.08 -14.26 -6.84
N GLY A 146 -5.21 -13.21 -6.03
CA GLY A 146 -5.73 -13.31 -4.67
C GLY A 146 -7.15 -13.87 -4.60
N TYR A 147 -8.03 -13.45 -5.51
CA TYR A 147 -9.38 -14.02 -5.60
C TYR A 147 -9.38 -15.52 -5.94
N ILE A 148 -8.55 -15.94 -6.91
CA ILE A 148 -8.42 -17.36 -7.29
C ILE A 148 -7.98 -18.19 -6.09
N PHE A 149 -6.98 -17.70 -5.35
CA PHE A 149 -6.49 -18.35 -4.14
C PHE A 149 -7.53 -18.39 -3.02
N PHE A 150 -8.25 -17.29 -2.80
CA PHE A 150 -9.37 -17.25 -1.85
C PHE A 150 -10.42 -18.32 -2.14
N ARG A 151 -10.85 -18.46 -3.40
CA ARG A 151 -11.81 -19.50 -3.79
C ARG A 151 -11.28 -20.90 -3.52
N HIS A 152 -10.04 -21.17 -3.93
CA HIS A 152 -9.40 -22.47 -3.72
C HIS A 152 -9.32 -22.80 -2.23
N LEU A 153 -8.90 -21.84 -1.41
CA LEU A 153 -8.77 -22.00 0.04
C LEU A 153 -10.13 -22.22 0.71
N CYS A 154 -11.18 -21.48 0.31
CA CYS A 154 -12.54 -21.72 0.81
C CYS A 154 -13.03 -23.14 0.48
N ALA A 155 -12.83 -23.60 -0.75
CA ALA A 155 -13.20 -24.95 -1.17
C ALA A 155 -12.43 -26.03 -0.37
N ALA A 156 -11.11 -25.86 -0.24
CA ALA A 156 -10.26 -26.77 0.53
C ALA A 156 -10.64 -26.83 2.02
N GLN A 157 -11.20 -25.75 2.56
CA GLN A 157 -11.53 -25.62 3.97
C GLN A 157 -13.00 -25.88 4.30
N GLY A 158 -13.81 -26.25 3.29
CA GLY A 158 -15.24 -26.47 3.46
C GLY A 158 -16.01 -25.21 3.85
N VAL A 159 -15.51 -24.03 3.48
CA VAL A 159 -16.20 -22.75 3.74
C VAL A 159 -17.20 -22.53 2.61
N SER A 160 -18.49 -22.70 2.93
CA SER A 160 -19.58 -22.41 1.99
C SER A 160 -19.71 -20.91 1.79
N LEU A 161 -19.40 -20.42 0.60
CA LEU A 161 -19.65 -19.04 0.22
C LEU A 161 -21.16 -18.88 0.02
N LYS A 162 -21.80 -18.01 0.80
CA LYS A 162 -23.24 -17.77 0.68
C LYS A 162 -23.59 -17.35 -0.75
N SER A 163 -24.78 -17.72 -1.22
CA SER A 163 -25.26 -17.38 -2.56
C SER A 163 -25.35 -15.87 -2.80
N ASN A 164 -25.43 -15.06 -1.74
CA ASN A 164 -25.50 -13.60 -1.78
C ASN A 164 -24.14 -12.91 -1.52
N LEU A 165 -23.04 -13.65 -1.36
CA LEU A 165 -21.73 -13.03 -1.19
C LEU A 165 -21.25 -12.47 -2.53
N GLU A 166 -21.09 -11.17 -2.59
CA GLU A 166 -20.52 -10.51 -3.75
C GLU A 166 -19.00 -10.41 -3.68
N VAL A 167 -18.37 -10.35 -4.85
CA VAL A 167 -16.92 -10.19 -4.95
C VAL A 167 -16.59 -9.11 -5.97
N TYR A 168 -15.82 -8.13 -5.51
CA TYR A 168 -15.26 -7.07 -6.33
C TYR A 168 -13.76 -7.28 -6.51
N ILE A 169 -13.26 -7.18 -7.74
CA ILE A 169 -11.84 -7.37 -8.07
C ILE A 169 -11.37 -6.12 -8.81
N GLN A 170 -10.45 -5.37 -8.21
CA GLN A 170 -9.92 -4.17 -8.85
C GLN A 170 -9.13 -4.52 -10.12
N GLY A 171 -9.34 -3.75 -11.19
CA GLY A 171 -8.56 -3.84 -12.43
C GLY A 171 -9.04 -4.91 -13.41
N VAL A 172 -10.04 -5.72 -13.03
CA VAL A 172 -10.84 -6.44 -14.02
C VAL A 172 -11.83 -5.43 -14.54
N ASP A 173 -11.71 -5.06 -15.82
CA ASP A 173 -12.76 -4.31 -16.50
C ASP A 173 -14.05 -5.12 -16.33
N HIS A 174 -14.91 -4.71 -15.40
CA HIS A 174 -16.26 -5.23 -15.40
C HIS A 174 -16.79 -4.94 -16.79
N PRO A 175 -17.30 -5.95 -17.52
CA PRO A 175 -17.82 -5.74 -18.85
C PRO A 175 -18.80 -4.59 -18.72
N ARG A 176 -18.41 -3.42 -19.24
CA ARG A 176 -19.30 -2.28 -19.31
C ARG A 176 -20.53 -2.85 -19.97
N SER A 177 -21.68 -2.68 -19.32
CA SER A 177 -22.96 -3.07 -19.89
C SER A 177 -22.95 -2.64 -21.37
N PRO A 178 -23.27 -3.53 -22.33
CA PRO A 178 -22.86 -3.43 -23.74
C PRO A 178 -23.46 -2.27 -24.56
N SER A 179 -23.75 -1.11 -23.97
CA SER A 179 -24.51 -0.01 -24.57
C SER A 179 -23.72 1.23 -24.98
N SER A 180 -22.38 1.21 -25.05
CA SER A 180 -21.62 2.34 -25.63
C SER A 180 -20.48 1.88 -26.53
N ALA A 181 -20.85 1.44 -27.73
CA ALA A 181 -20.00 1.59 -28.90
C ALA A 181 -20.15 3.03 -29.44
N HIS A 182 -19.10 3.57 -30.08
CA HIS A 182 -18.90 4.97 -30.54
C HIS A 182 -18.25 5.86 -29.46
N THR A 183 -17.10 6.51 -29.65
CA THR A 183 -16.37 6.92 -30.85
C THR A 183 -14.88 7.09 -30.46
N GLU A 184 -13.96 6.71 -31.33
CA GLU A 184 -12.51 6.92 -31.18
C GLU A 184 -12.15 8.38 -31.49
N ASP A 185 -11.39 9.06 -30.62
CA ASP A 185 -10.26 9.91 -31.02
C ASP A 185 -9.43 10.38 -29.79
N PRO A 186 -8.07 10.46 -29.89
CA PRO A 186 -7.20 10.77 -28.76
C PRO A 186 -6.40 12.06 -28.96
N GLU A 187 -6.79 13.16 -28.31
CA GLU A 187 -5.89 14.26 -27.95
C GLU A 187 -6.61 15.16 -26.94
N PHE A 188 -6.40 14.92 -25.64
CA PHE A 188 -6.96 15.79 -24.60
C PHE A 188 -5.89 16.28 -23.63
N ASP A 189 -5.76 17.60 -23.65
CA ASP A 189 -4.85 18.47 -22.93
C ASP A 189 -4.95 18.29 -21.40
N SER A 190 -3.79 18.30 -20.74
CA SER A 190 -3.62 17.94 -19.33
C SER A 190 -3.58 19.13 -18.38
N SER A 191 -4.17 20.26 -18.79
CA SER A 191 -4.33 21.44 -17.96
C SER A 191 -5.81 21.75 -17.71
N LEU A 192 -6.18 21.88 -16.43
CA LEU A 192 -7.52 22.17 -15.87
C LEU A 192 -8.46 20.96 -15.63
N ARG A 193 -8.48 20.47 -14.38
CA ARG A 193 -9.63 20.61 -13.43
C ARG A 193 -9.42 19.69 -12.20
N ASP A 194 -9.44 20.30 -11.01
CA ASP A 194 -9.57 19.64 -9.70
C ASP A 194 -11.06 19.54 -9.27
N ASP A 195 -12.00 19.89 -10.15
CA ASP A 195 -13.42 19.61 -10.02
C ASP A 195 -13.94 19.16 -11.41
N VAL A 196 -14.07 17.86 -11.61
CA VAL A 196 -14.87 17.33 -12.72
C VAL A 196 -16.30 17.25 -12.17
N PRO A 197 -17.22 18.15 -12.58
CA PRO A 197 -18.63 17.89 -12.33
C PRO A 197 -18.95 16.60 -13.06
N LEU A 198 -19.52 15.62 -12.34
CA LEU A 198 -20.08 14.43 -12.96
C LEU A 198 -20.98 14.88 -14.12
N ASP A 199 -20.66 14.40 -15.32
CA ASP A 199 -21.38 14.72 -16.54
C ASP A 199 -22.87 14.34 -16.36
N PRO A 200 -23.80 15.32 -16.42
CA PRO A 200 -25.23 15.04 -16.26
C PRO A 200 -25.76 14.05 -17.31
N GLU A 201 -25.14 13.97 -18.49
CA GLU A 201 -25.51 13.00 -19.53
C GLU A 201 -25.19 11.56 -19.13
N TYR A 202 -24.15 11.34 -18.31
CA TYR A 202 -23.79 10.02 -17.81
C TYR A 202 -24.79 9.52 -16.74
N LEU A 203 -25.46 10.44 -16.04
CA LEU A 203 -26.57 10.12 -15.14
C LEU A 203 -27.89 9.88 -15.88
N ALA A 204 -28.06 10.47 -17.07
CA ALA A 204 -29.22 10.24 -17.92
C ALA A 204 -29.19 8.86 -18.61
N LEU A 205 -28.00 8.34 -18.95
CA LEU A 205 -27.83 7.05 -19.65
C LEU A 205 -28.09 5.81 -18.78
N VAL A 206 -28.16 5.95 -17.46
CA VAL A 206 -28.44 4.86 -16.49
C VAL A 206 -29.95 4.64 -16.27
N GLY A 207 -30.80 5.23 -17.11
CA GLY A 207 -32.26 5.03 -17.02
C GLY A 207 -32.91 5.78 -15.87
N VAL A 208 -32.44 6.99 -15.57
CA VAL A 208 -32.96 7.85 -14.49
C VAL A 208 -34.10 8.76 -14.97
N THR A 209 -34.63 8.61 -16.18
CA THR A 209 -35.67 9.52 -16.70
C THR A 209 -37.10 9.16 -16.32
N ASP A 210 -37.39 7.96 -15.80
CA ASP A 210 -38.78 7.58 -15.47
C ASP A 210 -39.17 7.72 -13.98
N ILE A 211 -38.31 8.31 -13.14
CA ILE A 211 -38.61 8.58 -11.71
C ILE A 211 -38.45 10.09 -11.37
N LEU A 212 -38.67 10.97 -12.33
CA LEU A 212 -38.79 12.41 -12.07
C LEU A 212 -40.23 12.86 -11.74
N ASP A 213 -41.18 11.93 -11.61
CA ASP A 213 -42.56 12.23 -11.20
C ASP A 213 -42.85 11.97 -9.70
N HIS A 214 -41.80 11.90 -8.87
CA HIS A 214 -41.91 11.97 -7.41
C HIS A 214 -41.70 13.38 -6.83
N SER A 215 -41.66 14.39 -7.70
CA SER A 215 -41.55 15.82 -7.34
C SER A 215 -42.78 16.37 -6.59
N TYR A 216 -43.86 15.59 -6.44
CA TYR A 216 -45.06 16.00 -5.71
C TYR A 216 -45.14 15.53 -4.25
N LEU A 217 -44.16 14.76 -3.75
CA LEU A 217 -44.14 14.44 -2.32
C LEU A 217 -43.55 15.62 -1.53
N PRO A 218 -44.27 16.15 -0.51
CA PRO A 218 -43.80 17.29 0.26
C PRO A 218 -42.41 17.04 0.85
N ALA A 219 -41.53 18.06 0.82
CA ALA A 219 -40.14 17.98 1.30
C ALA A 219 -39.98 17.43 2.74
N TRP A 220 -41.03 17.50 3.56
CA TRP A 220 -41.04 16.96 4.92
C TRP A 220 -41.27 15.44 5.02
N ARG A 221 -41.61 14.74 3.91
CA ARG A 221 -41.78 13.27 3.86
C ARG A 221 -40.63 12.52 3.22
N GLN A 222 -39.60 13.19 2.73
CA GLN A 222 -38.38 12.52 2.29
C GLN A 222 -37.54 12.16 3.51
N GLU A 223 -37.96 11.12 4.25
CA GLU A 223 -37.10 10.52 5.26
C GLU A 223 -35.84 9.98 4.58
N ALA A 224 -34.70 10.62 4.88
CA ALA A 224 -33.40 10.21 4.37
C ALA A 224 -33.15 8.74 4.71
N LYS A 225 -33.04 7.89 3.69
CA LYS A 225 -32.52 6.52 3.87
C LYS A 225 -31.10 6.63 4.40
N ARG A 226 -30.82 5.98 5.53
CA ARG A 226 -29.47 5.92 6.11
C ARG A 226 -28.87 4.56 5.82
N LEU A 227 -27.87 4.54 4.94
CA LEU A 227 -27.08 3.35 4.66
C LEU A 227 -25.92 3.32 5.66
N ARG A 228 -25.76 2.22 6.40
CA ARG A 228 -24.57 2.00 7.23
C ARG A 228 -23.65 0.99 6.56
N VAL A 229 -22.40 1.38 6.31
CA VAL A 229 -21.39 0.49 5.73
C VAL A 229 -20.30 0.23 6.77
N LYS A 230 -20.08 -1.04 7.10
CA LYS A 230 -18.97 -1.47 7.95
C LYS A 230 -17.88 -2.10 7.08
N VAL A 231 -16.71 -1.48 7.05
CA VAL A 231 -15.57 -1.91 6.24
C VAL A 231 -14.53 -2.62 7.11
N SER A 232 -14.24 -3.89 6.86
CA SER A 232 -13.14 -4.61 7.51
C SER A 232 -11.94 -4.64 6.58
N LEU A 233 -10.86 -3.96 6.99
CA LEU A 233 -9.61 -3.86 6.26
C LEU A 233 -8.69 -5.02 6.66
N VAL A 234 -8.38 -5.91 5.71
CA VAL A 234 -7.57 -7.11 5.93
C VAL A 234 -6.17 -6.92 5.35
N SER A 235 -5.17 -6.85 6.23
CA SER A 235 -3.76 -6.72 5.83
C SER A 235 -2.79 -7.13 6.96
N SER A 236 -1.50 -7.15 6.64
CA SER A 236 -0.41 -7.18 7.61
C SER A 236 -0.48 -6.03 8.62
N ASP A 237 0.03 -6.33 9.82
CA ASP A 237 0.07 -5.40 10.95
C ASP A 237 0.76 -4.08 10.63
N TYR A 238 1.96 -4.14 10.05
CA TYR A 238 2.71 -2.95 9.69
C TYR A 238 1.95 -2.10 8.65
N HIS A 239 1.29 -2.70 7.66
CA HIS A 239 0.54 -1.96 6.64
C HIS A 239 -0.72 -1.31 7.22
N ILE A 240 -1.43 -1.99 8.13
CA ILE A 240 -2.56 -1.38 8.84
C ILE A 240 -2.10 -0.21 9.71
N CYS A 241 -1.00 -0.37 10.46
CA CYS A 241 -0.43 0.71 11.26
C CYS A 241 -0.09 1.93 10.40
N GLN A 242 0.44 1.73 9.19
CA GLN A 242 0.68 2.83 8.25
C GLN A 242 -0.60 3.55 7.81
N ILE A 243 -1.63 2.80 7.40
CA ILE A 243 -2.90 3.40 6.97
C ILE A 243 -3.48 4.23 8.12
N HIS A 244 -3.43 3.70 9.33
CA HIS A 244 -3.88 4.38 10.53
C HIS A 244 -3.05 5.64 10.82
N ASP A 245 -1.72 5.56 10.78
CA ASP A 245 -0.82 6.69 11.03
C ASP A 245 -0.97 7.77 9.96
N VAL A 246 -1.15 7.41 8.69
CA VAL A 246 -1.45 8.36 7.61
C VAL A 246 -2.79 9.04 7.86
N GLN A 247 -3.82 8.29 8.27
CA GLN A 247 -5.12 8.89 8.62
C GLN A 247 -5.02 9.91 9.76
N GLN A 248 -4.17 9.64 10.77
CA GLN A 248 -3.98 10.57 11.88
C GLN A 248 -3.13 11.78 11.50
N ARG A 249 -2.02 11.58 10.78
CA ARG A 249 -1.03 12.62 10.49
C ARG A 249 -1.30 13.41 9.21
N SER A 250 -2.01 12.83 8.25
CA SER A 250 -2.28 13.41 6.93
C SER A 250 -3.64 12.95 6.39
N PRO A 251 -4.74 13.30 7.09
CA PRO A 251 -6.08 12.84 6.76
C PRO A 251 -6.52 13.20 5.34
N ARG A 252 -5.99 14.27 4.74
CA ARG A 252 -6.34 14.66 3.36
C ARG A 252 -5.71 13.77 2.30
N GLN A 253 -4.69 13.00 2.68
CA GLN A 253 -3.96 12.06 1.82
C GLN A 253 -4.24 10.60 2.13
N SER A 254 -4.96 10.34 3.21
CA SER A 254 -5.32 8.99 3.59
C SER A 254 -6.22 8.34 2.56
N ALA A 255 -5.96 7.07 2.25
CA ALA A 255 -6.85 6.25 1.44
C ALA A 255 -8.26 6.11 2.08
N LEU A 256 -8.36 6.28 3.40
CA LEU A 256 -9.63 6.26 4.13
C LEU A 256 -10.42 7.56 4.01
N ARG A 257 -9.83 8.62 3.44
CA ARG A 257 -10.54 9.88 3.21
C ARG A 257 -11.80 9.66 2.40
N ALA A 258 -11.72 8.82 1.36
CA ALA A 258 -12.85 8.48 0.50
C ALA A 258 -14.04 7.91 1.28
N LEU A 259 -13.81 7.21 2.40
CA LEU A 259 -14.87 6.72 3.28
C LEU A 259 -15.56 7.85 4.05
N ASN A 260 -14.80 8.86 4.49
CA ASN A 260 -15.33 10.00 5.23
C ASN A 260 -16.08 11.01 4.35
N THR A 261 -15.68 11.13 3.07
CA THR A 261 -16.18 12.17 2.16
C THR A 261 -17.34 11.70 1.27
N VAL A 262 -17.98 10.56 1.56
CA VAL A 262 -19.14 10.07 0.82
C VAL A 262 -20.39 10.87 1.17
N THR A 263 -20.38 12.17 0.87
CA THR A 263 -21.59 12.99 0.83
C THR A 263 -22.20 12.83 -0.55
N LYS A 264 -23.31 12.08 -0.64
CA LYS A 264 -24.04 11.90 -1.90
C LYS A 264 -24.78 13.20 -2.29
N PRO A 265 -24.95 13.45 -3.60
CA PRO A 265 -25.80 14.54 -4.12
C PRO A 265 -27.31 14.28 -3.92
N SER A 266 -27.71 13.09 -3.50
CA SER A 266 -29.07 12.73 -3.11
C SER A 266 -29.20 12.63 -1.59
N ASN A 267 -30.39 12.84 -1.03
CA ASN A 267 -30.75 12.83 0.40
C ASN A 267 -30.39 11.54 1.20
N THR A 268 -29.50 10.68 0.71
CA THR A 268 -29.03 9.47 1.38
C THR A 268 -27.73 9.73 2.13
N THR A 269 -27.79 9.73 3.46
CA THR A 269 -26.60 9.79 4.31
C THR A 269 -25.96 8.39 4.40
N VAL A 270 -24.72 8.26 3.93
CA VAL A 270 -23.93 7.03 4.10
C VAL A 270 -23.06 7.18 5.34
N GLU A 271 -23.29 6.35 6.37
CA GLU A 271 -22.44 6.28 7.54
C GLU A 271 -21.45 5.13 7.37
N THR A 272 -20.17 5.45 7.20
CA THR A 272 -19.11 4.46 7.10
C THR A 272 -18.41 4.27 8.45
N LYS A 273 -18.25 3.02 8.88
CA LYS A 273 -17.35 2.62 9.96
C LYS A 273 -16.32 1.65 9.40
N TRP A 274 -15.11 1.64 9.94
CA TRP A 274 -14.11 0.65 9.57
C TRP A 274 -13.50 -0.03 10.78
N SER A 275 -13.05 -1.27 10.57
CA SER A 275 -12.32 -2.10 11.53
C SER A 275 -11.13 -2.76 10.84
N PHE A 276 -10.14 -3.17 11.62
CA PHE A 276 -8.91 -3.77 11.10
C PHE A 276 -8.86 -5.26 11.43
N MET A 277 -8.49 -6.07 10.46
CA MET A 277 -8.21 -7.49 10.60
C MET A 277 -6.73 -7.72 10.36
N TYR A 278 -5.97 -7.77 11.45
CA TYR A 278 -4.52 -7.92 11.43
C TYR A 278 -4.12 -9.35 11.03
N THR A 279 -3.08 -9.44 10.21
CA THR A 279 -2.34 -10.68 9.98
C THR A 279 -0.95 -10.54 10.53
N THR A 280 -0.54 -11.50 11.35
CA THR A 280 0.82 -11.57 11.85
C THR A 280 1.74 -11.92 10.70
N THR A 281 2.72 -11.06 10.43
CA THR A 281 3.73 -11.33 9.41
C THR A 281 4.73 -12.34 10.01
N ALA A 282 4.85 -13.53 9.41
CA ALA A 282 5.67 -14.65 9.90
C ALA A 282 7.21 -14.47 9.98
N PRO A 283 7.90 -13.42 9.44
CA PRO A 283 9.37 -13.45 9.38
C PRO A 283 10.11 -13.33 10.72
N ILE A 284 9.45 -12.96 11.82
CA ILE A 284 10.12 -12.67 13.10
C ILE A 284 10.86 -13.89 13.68
N LEU A 285 10.52 -15.11 13.25
CA LEU A 285 11.07 -16.36 13.81
C LEU A 285 12.17 -17.01 12.98
N SER A 286 12.70 -16.32 11.98
CA SER A 286 13.87 -16.82 11.25
C SER A 286 15.05 -17.03 12.21
N LYS A 287 15.62 -18.24 12.23
CA LYS A 287 16.90 -18.52 12.92
C LYS A 287 18.08 -17.81 12.24
N ASP A 288 17.91 -17.36 11.00
CA ASP A 288 18.94 -16.64 10.27
C ASP A 288 18.99 -15.17 10.72
N LYS A 289 20.08 -14.82 11.40
CA LYS A 289 20.36 -13.46 11.87
C LYS A 289 20.32 -12.43 10.74
N VAL A 290 20.66 -12.83 9.51
CA VAL A 290 20.68 -11.94 8.35
C VAL A 290 19.25 -11.64 7.88
N GLN A 291 18.42 -12.66 7.74
CA GLN A 291 17.02 -12.48 7.40
C GLN A 291 16.31 -11.62 8.46
N GLY A 292 16.61 -11.83 9.74
CA GLY A 292 16.14 -10.98 10.83
C GLY A 292 16.58 -9.51 10.69
N PHE A 293 17.81 -9.26 10.23
CA PHE A 293 18.27 -7.91 9.92
C PHE A 293 17.52 -7.27 8.75
N PHE A 294 17.36 -7.98 7.62
CA PHE A 294 16.62 -7.45 6.47
C PHE A 294 15.18 -7.15 6.85
N TYR A 295 14.53 -8.05 7.57
CA TYR A 295 13.21 -7.82 8.12
C TYR A 295 13.16 -6.54 8.96
N LYS A 296 14.15 -6.34 9.86
CA LYS A 296 14.19 -5.14 10.70
C LYS A 296 14.40 -3.85 9.88
N CYS A 297 15.25 -3.88 8.86
CA CYS A 297 15.44 -2.76 7.94
C CYS A 297 14.16 -2.44 7.17
N TYR A 298 13.49 -3.47 6.66
CA TYR A 298 12.20 -3.37 5.98
C TYR A 298 11.14 -2.74 6.88
N ILE A 299 10.95 -3.25 8.11
CA ILE A 299 9.99 -2.67 9.06
C ILE A 299 10.32 -1.22 9.41
N THR A 300 11.61 -0.88 9.55
CA THR A 300 12.03 0.49 9.82
C THR A 300 11.74 1.42 8.64
N ALA A 301 11.93 0.95 7.40
CA ALA A 301 11.52 1.69 6.21
C ALA A 301 9.99 1.81 6.10
N GLN A 302 9.25 0.76 6.46
CA GLN A 302 7.79 0.80 6.53
C GLN A 302 7.30 1.84 7.55
N GLN A 303 7.97 2.03 8.68
CA GLN A 303 7.64 3.09 9.65
C GLN A 303 7.85 4.51 9.10
N LEU A 304 8.66 4.68 8.04
CA LEU A 304 8.86 5.96 7.37
C LEU A 304 7.78 6.27 6.33
N TYR A 305 6.95 5.30 5.95
CA TYR A 305 5.94 5.50 4.91
C TYR A 305 4.95 6.64 5.23
N PRO A 306 4.41 6.78 6.47
CA PRO A 306 3.57 7.93 6.82
C PRO A 306 4.30 9.28 6.68
N VAL A 307 5.62 9.30 6.92
CA VAL A 307 6.45 10.50 6.73
C VAL A 307 6.59 10.83 5.24
N VAL A 308 6.79 9.84 4.37
CA VAL A 308 6.80 10.01 2.92
C VAL A 308 5.50 10.65 2.44
N ILE A 309 4.35 10.13 2.86
CA ILE A 309 3.03 10.65 2.49
C ILE A 309 2.83 12.09 3.00
N ASN A 310 3.13 12.37 4.28
CA ASN A 310 3.03 13.74 4.79
C ASN A 310 3.95 14.70 4.03
N LEU A 311 5.21 14.32 3.79
CA LEU A 311 6.19 15.15 3.11
C LEU A 311 5.79 15.44 1.65
N ARG A 312 5.14 14.48 0.97
CA ARG A 312 4.49 14.70 -0.33
C ARG A 312 3.41 15.77 -0.24
N GLY A 313 2.61 15.77 0.82
CA GLY A 313 1.62 16.81 1.07
C GLY A 313 2.20 18.18 1.30
N VAL A 314 3.26 18.26 2.09
CA VAL A 314 3.97 19.51 2.35
C VAL A 314 4.58 20.05 1.06
N ALA A 315 5.26 19.20 0.27
CA ALA A 315 5.84 19.56 -1.01
C ALA A 315 4.80 20.08 -2.03
N ASN A 316 3.53 19.67 -1.89
CA ASN A 316 2.40 20.08 -2.71
C ASN A 316 1.51 21.15 -2.05
N ASN A 317 1.92 21.74 -0.93
CA ASN A 317 1.15 22.73 -0.16
C ASN A 317 -0.25 22.24 0.26
N ARG A 318 -0.42 20.93 0.51
CA ARG A 318 -1.67 20.31 0.94
C ARG A 318 -1.71 19.98 2.44
N GLU A 319 -0.54 19.86 3.06
CA GLU A 319 -0.35 19.44 4.45
C GLU A 319 0.76 20.27 5.13
N PHE A 320 0.86 20.16 6.47
CA PHE A 320 1.94 20.75 7.27
C PHE A 320 2.93 19.67 7.72
N PHE A 321 4.21 20.04 7.82
CA PHE A 321 5.25 19.13 8.32
C PHE A 321 5.26 19.12 9.84
N GLN A 322 4.93 17.99 10.43
CA GLN A 322 4.84 17.82 11.88
C GLN A 322 6.22 17.50 12.50
N ARG A 323 6.45 17.94 13.74
CA ARG A 323 7.70 17.66 14.47
C ARG A 323 7.92 16.16 14.67
N GLU A 324 6.84 15.41 14.89
CA GLU A 324 6.82 13.97 15.05
C GLU A 324 7.39 13.26 13.82
N ASN A 325 7.13 13.79 12.62
CA ASN A 325 7.68 13.24 11.38
C ASN A 325 9.20 13.39 11.29
N TYR A 326 9.74 14.53 11.76
CA TYR A 326 11.18 14.70 11.90
C TYR A 326 11.79 13.74 12.93
N LEU A 327 11.14 13.57 14.08
CA LEU A 327 11.61 12.64 15.12
C LEU A 327 11.59 11.18 14.63
N SER A 328 10.54 10.78 13.91
CA SER A 328 10.46 9.46 13.25
C SER A 328 11.60 9.27 12.26
N LEU A 329 11.90 10.27 11.43
CA LEU A 329 13.00 10.22 10.46
C LEU A 329 14.37 10.05 11.13
N VAL A 330 14.65 10.84 12.17
CA VAL A 330 15.90 10.76 12.94
C VAL A 330 16.03 9.41 13.66
N SER A 331 14.93 8.92 14.25
CA SER A 331 14.89 7.64 14.96
C SER A 331 15.14 6.46 14.02
N ALA A 332 14.44 6.41 12.88
CA ALA A 332 14.60 5.36 11.87
C ALA A 332 16.03 5.35 11.33
N ARG A 333 16.59 6.51 10.98
CA ARG A 333 17.99 6.62 10.52
C ARG A 333 18.97 6.08 11.56
N ARG A 334 18.82 6.45 12.84
CA ARG A 334 19.68 5.95 13.92
C ARG A 334 19.57 4.43 14.07
N SER A 335 18.35 3.87 14.03
CA SER A 335 18.14 2.42 14.10
C SER A 335 18.85 1.70 12.95
N LEU A 336 18.66 2.17 11.72
CA LEU A 336 19.29 1.57 10.54
C LEU A 336 20.81 1.62 10.61
N VAL A 337 21.40 2.73 11.07
CA VAL A 337 22.86 2.84 11.28
C VAL A 337 23.34 1.80 12.31
N THR A 338 22.68 1.74 13.48
CA THR A 338 23.05 0.77 14.52
C THR A 338 22.91 -0.67 14.06
N ASP A 339 21.87 -0.99 13.27
CA ASP A 339 21.67 -2.33 12.74
C ASP A 339 22.72 -2.69 11.69
N MET A 340 23.09 -1.74 10.82
CA MET A 340 24.18 -1.94 9.85
C MET A 340 25.54 -2.13 10.52
N GLU A 341 25.87 -1.30 11.52
CA GLU A 341 27.10 -1.45 12.32
C GLU A 341 27.17 -2.82 12.99
N ARG A 342 26.04 -3.31 13.54
CA ARG A 342 25.97 -4.64 14.15
C ARG A 342 26.28 -5.74 13.13
N ILE A 343 25.74 -5.66 11.91
CA ILE A 343 26.07 -6.64 10.87
C ILE A 343 27.54 -6.59 10.49
N TYR A 344 28.11 -5.40 10.30
CA TYR A 344 29.52 -5.27 9.94
C TYR A 344 30.45 -5.82 11.05
N ASN A 345 30.06 -5.67 12.31
CA ASN A 345 30.81 -6.25 13.43
C ASN A 345 30.72 -7.78 13.49
N VAL A 346 29.57 -8.37 13.16
CA VAL A 346 29.37 -9.83 13.18
C VAL A 346 29.99 -10.50 11.95
N GLN A 347 29.98 -9.83 10.79
CA GLN A 347 30.55 -10.34 9.54
C GLN A 347 31.48 -9.31 8.91
N PRO A 348 32.74 -9.21 9.38
CA PRO A 348 33.69 -8.20 8.88
C PRO A 348 34.08 -8.39 7.42
N SER A 349 33.88 -9.59 6.85
CA SER A 349 34.10 -9.81 5.42
C SER A 349 32.86 -9.41 4.60
N LEU A 350 32.95 -8.25 3.92
CA LEU A 350 31.99 -7.75 2.93
C LEU A 350 31.55 -8.81 1.89
N LYS A 351 32.41 -9.79 1.60
CA LYS A 351 32.10 -10.92 0.71
C LYS A 351 30.90 -11.74 1.20
N SER A 352 30.76 -11.95 2.51
CA SER A 352 29.66 -12.73 3.09
C SER A 352 28.33 -11.98 2.99
N VAL A 353 28.33 -10.67 3.27
CA VAL A 353 27.18 -9.78 3.04
C VAL A 353 26.78 -9.75 1.56
N HIS A 354 27.77 -9.77 0.66
CA HIS A 354 27.50 -9.82 -0.78
C HIS A 354 26.87 -11.16 -1.21
N HIS A 355 27.30 -12.30 -0.64
CA HIS A 355 26.66 -13.60 -0.88
C HIS A 355 25.22 -13.65 -0.35
N LEU A 356 24.90 -12.90 0.71
CA LEU A 356 23.54 -12.83 1.26
C LEU A 356 22.57 -12.13 0.29
N SER A 357 23.05 -11.23 -0.57
CA SER A 357 22.23 -10.66 -1.66
C SER A 357 21.74 -11.72 -2.66
N ILE A 358 22.52 -12.79 -2.86
CA ILE A 358 22.21 -13.87 -3.81
C ILE A 358 21.06 -14.74 -3.26
N TYR A 359 20.95 -14.87 -1.94
CA TYR A 359 19.91 -15.66 -1.28
C TYR A 359 18.57 -14.93 -1.15
N SER A 360 18.51 -13.61 -1.33
CA SER A 360 17.29 -12.79 -1.24
C SER A 360 16.24 -13.06 -2.35
N GLY A 361 16.24 -14.25 -2.96
CA GLY A 361 15.16 -14.69 -3.85
C GLY A 361 15.06 -13.97 -5.19
N ASN A 362 15.84 -12.91 -5.41
CA ASN A 362 15.93 -12.22 -6.70
C ASN A 362 16.73 -13.05 -7.72
N ARG A 363 16.19 -14.24 -8.07
CA ARG A 363 16.51 -15.05 -9.25
C ARG A 363 16.18 -14.25 -10.51
N VAL A 364 17.01 -13.25 -10.77
CA VAL A 364 16.92 -12.49 -12.00
C VAL A 364 17.50 -13.39 -13.09
N ASP A 365 16.66 -13.66 -14.09
CA ASP A 365 17.08 -14.20 -15.38
C ASP A 365 18.43 -13.60 -15.79
N GLU A 366 19.39 -14.44 -16.12
CA GLU A 366 20.77 -14.08 -16.53
C GLU A 366 20.85 -13.10 -17.72
N THR A 367 19.72 -12.68 -18.28
CA THR A 367 19.60 -11.89 -19.52
C THR A 367 19.63 -10.38 -19.31
N GLN A 368 19.55 -9.86 -18.07
CA GLN A 368 19.76 -8.44 -17.80
C GLN A 368 21.06 -8.21 -17.04
N THR A 369 22.12 -7.91 -17.80
CA THR A 369 23.48 -7.61 -17.34
C THR A 369 23.64 -6.21 -16.72
N GLU A 370 22.55 -5.53 -16.36
CA GLU A 370 22.67 -4.32 -15.54
C GLU A 370 23.29 -4.70 -14.20
N THR A 371 24.43 -4.10 -13.90
CA THR A 371 25.26 -4.38 -12.74
C THR A 371 24.45 -4.19 -11.46
N LYS A 372 23.90 -5.27 -10.91
CA LYS A 372 23.23 -5.26 -9.61
C LYS A 372 24.20 -4.72 -8.57
N LYS A 373 23.85 -3.60 -7.95
CA LYS A 373 24.62 -3.05 -6.83
C LYS A 373 24.51 -4.01 -5.65
N PRO A 374 25.60 -4.22 -4.89
CA PRO A 374 25.53 -5.06 -3.71
C PRO A 374 24.66 -4.38 -2.63
N VAL A 375 24.03 -5.19 -1.79
CA VAL A 375 22.98 -4.76 -0.85
C VAL A 375 23.48 -3.73 0.16
N ASP A 376 24.70 -3.92 0.66
CA ASP A 376 25.42 -2.99 1.53
C ASP A 376 25.53 -1.59 0.90
N VAL A 377 25.95 -1.50 -0.37
CA VAL A 377 26.06 -0.24 -1.10
C VAL A 377 24.69 0.43 -1.27
N VAL A 378 23.64 -0.35 -1.51
CA VAL A 378 22.26 0.20 -1.60
C VAL A 378 21.82 0.77 -0.25
N LEU A 379 22.04 0.04 0.85
CA LEU A 379 21.66 0.49 2.18
C LEU A 379 22.47 1.70 2.66
N GLU A 380 23.77 1.75 2.38
CA GLU A 380 24.61 2.92 2.68
C GLU A 380 24.16 4.16 1.89
N SER A 381 23.86 3.98 0.61
CA SER A 381 23.30 5.04 -0.25
C SER A 381 21.96 5.56 0.29
N ALA A 382 21.08 4.65 0.73
CA ALA A 382 19.80 5.01 1.34
C ALA A 382 20.00 5.75 2.67
N LEU A 383 20.94 5.32 3.53
CA LEU A 383 21.28 5.99 4.79
C LEU A 383 21.83 7.41 4.60
N LEU A 384 22.68 7.62 3.58
CA LEU A 384 23.18 8.94 3.20
C LEU A 384 22.02 9.84 2.74
N SER A 385 21.12 9.29 1.93
CA SER A 385 19.91 9.96 1.45
C SER A 385 18.99 10.35 2.61
N LEU A 386 18.75 9.46 3.58
CA LEU A 386 18.01 9.76 4.80
C LEU A 386 18.69 10.87 5.63
N GLY A 387 20.02 10.86 5.71
CA GLY A 387 20.80 11.92 6.36
C GLY A 387 20.57 13.28 5.71
N ARG A 388 20.67 13.35 4.37
CA ARG A 388 20.41 14.57 3.61
C ARG A 388 18.96 15.05 3.75
N CYS A 389 17.99 14.13 3.73
CA CYS A 389 16.59 14.48 3.99
C CYS A 389 16.43 15.10 5.38
N CYS A 390 17.03 14.50 6.43
CA CYS A 390 17.03 15.06 7.79
C CYS A 390 17.57 16.49 7.82
N ASP A 391 18.68 16.76 7.14
CA ASP A 391 19.31 18.09 7.11
C ASP A 391 18.39 19.13 6.44
N LEU A 392 17.77 18.78 5.32
CA LEU A 392 16.85 19.67 4.58
C LEU A 392 15.62 20.05 5.41
N VAL A 393 15.02 19.09 6.12
CA VAL A 393 13.78 19.33 6.88
C VAL A 393 14.03 19.78 8.32
N ARG A 394 15.30 19.78 8.79
CA ARG A 394 15.69 20.13 10.17
C ARG A 394 15.16 21.50 10.62
N PRO A 395 15.25 22.60 9.82
CA PRO A 395 14.79 23.90 10.28
C PRO A 395 13.32 23.90 10.68
N ALA A 396 12.47 23.24 9.89
CA ALA A 396 11.05 23.08 10.19
C ALA A 396 10.82 22.08 11.34
N GLY A 397 11.51 20.93 11.32
CA GLY A 397 11.35 19.89 12.34
C GLY A 397 11.79 20.32 13.76
N LEU A 398 12.77 21.22 13.87
CA LEU A 398 13.24 21.78 15.12
C LEU A 398 12.65 23.15 15.45
N LEU A 399 11.77 23.68 14.61
CA LEU A 399 11.20 25.03 14.75
C LEU A 399 12.27 26.13 14.84
N THR A 400 13.40 25.95 14.16
CA THR A 400 14.51 26.91 14.14
C THR A 400 14.53 27.79 12.89
N GLY A 401 13.72 27.47 11.87
CA GLY A 401 13.62 28.27 10.65
C GLY A 401 12.62 27.71 9.63
N SER A 402 12.51 28.37 8.48
CA SER A 402 11.67 27.94 7.37
C SER A 402 12.45 27.10 6.35
N VAL A 403 11.77 26.19 5.68
CA VAL A 403 12.32 25.38 4.57
C VAL A 403 11.68 25.84 3.26
N THR A 404 12.48 25.99 2.20
CA THR A 404 11.98 26.50 0.91
C THR A 404 11.11 25.45 0.19
N SER A 405 10.23 25.89 -0.72
CA SER A 405 9.42 24.96 -1.53
C SER A 405 10.28 24.01 -2.39
N ALA A 406 11.46 24.46 -2.84
CA ALA A 406 12.39 23.62 -3.59
C ALA A 406 12.99 22.53 -2.69
N ASP A 407 13.40 22.89 -1.47
CA ASP A 407 13.96 21.95 -0.50
C ASP A 407 12.93 20.91 -0.04
N TRP A 408 11.64 21.30 0.10
CA TRP A 408 10.57 20.33 0.40
C TRP A 408 10.41 19.27 -0.68
N LYS A 409 10.42 19.68 -1.95
CA LYS A 409 10.32 18.75 -3.09
C LYS A 409 11.55 17.85 -3.18
N LEU A 410 12.73 18.41 -2.93
CA LEU A 410 13.98 17.64 -2.90
C LEU A 410 13.98 16.63 -1.75
N ALA A 411 13.58 17.05 -0.55
CA ALA A 411 13.48 16.18 0.62
C ALA A 411 12.50 15.02 0.37
N TYR A 412 11.32 15.30 -0.20
CA TYR A 412 10.36 14.27 -0.59
C TYR A 412 10.97 13.25 -1.55
N SER A 413 11.57 13.70 -2.65
CA SER A 413 12.16 12.80 -3.65
C SER A 413 13.30 11.95 -3.08
N ILE A 414 14.16 12.53 -2.25
CA ILE A 414 15.27 11.81 -1.59
C ILE A 414 14.73 10.77 -0.61
N LEU A 415 13.72 11.12 0.20
CA LEU A 415 13.13 10.21 1.18
C LEU A 415 12.41 9.05 0.50
N GLU A 416 11.58 9.34 -0.50
CA GLU A 416 10.85 8.34 -1.29
C GLU A 416 11.83 7.35 -1.91
N GLN A 417 12.87 7.85 -2.60
CA GLN A 417 13.90 7.00 -3.19
C GLN A 417 14.63 6.13 -2.15
N ALA A 418 14.98 6.69 -0.99
CA ALA A 418 15.68 5.95 0.05
C ALA A 418 14.81 4.84 0.67
N VAL A 419 13.55 5.15 0.96
CA VAL A 419 12.57 4.19 1.49
C VAL A 419 12.32 3.09 0.47
N ASP A 420 12.09 3.43 -0.79
CA ASP A 420 11.88 2.45 -1.86
C ASP A 420 13.09 1.52 -2.02
N GLN A 421 14.31 2.06 -2.01
CA GLN A 421 15.53 1.25 -2.08
C GLN A 421 15.61 0.24 -0.94
N ILE A 422 15.31 0.64 0.29
CA ILE A 422 15.34 -0.27 1.45
C ILE A 422 14.22 -1.31 1.32
N LEU A 423 12.99 -0.88 0.99
CA LEU A 423 11.85 -1.79 0.87
C LEU A 423 12.07 -2.86 -0.20
N ILE A 424 12.61 -2.50 -1.36
CA ILE A 424 12.91 -3.43 -2.46
C ILE A 424 14.03 -4.39 -2.08
N THR A 425 15.07 -3.88 -1.42
CA THR A 425 16.29 -4.64 -1.15
C THR A 425 16.13 -5.58 0.05
N CYS A 426 15.28 -5.20 1.02
CA CYS A 426 15.12 -5.90 2.28
C CYS A 426 13.76 -6.57 2.43
N ASP A 427 12.94 -6.65 1.37
CA ASP A 427 11.64 -7.33 1.42
C ASP A 427 11.83 -8.78 1.89
N PRO A 428 11.28 -9.16 3.06
CA PRO A 428 11.38 -10.53 3.56
C PRO A 428 10.41 -11.50 2.87
N ASP A 429 9.49 -10.98 2.03
CA ASP A 429 8.41 -11.76 1.45
C ASP A 429 8.93 -12.70 0.36
N GLU A 430 8.28 -13.85 0.23
CA GLU A 430 8.68 -14.91 -0.68
C GLU A 430 7.46 -15.45 -1.44
N PRO A 431 7.64 -16.01 -2.65
CA PRO A 431 6.54 -16.68 -3.33
C PRO A 431 6.04 -17.86 -2.50
N LEU A 432 4.72 -18.01 -2.42
CA LEU A 432 4.07 -19.10 -1.71
C LEU A 432 4.30 -20.43 -2.43
N ASP A 433 4.77 -21.43 -1.69
CA ASP A 433 4.89 -22.80 -2.18
C ASP A 433 3.50 -23.35 -2.58
N PRO A 434 3.34 -23.90 -3.81
CA PRO A 434 2.11 -24.57 -4.25
C PRO A 434 1.56 -25.61 -3.26
N LEU A 435 2.42 -26.29 -2.49
CA LEU A 435 2.01 -27.27 -1.49
C LEU A 435 1.24 -26.65 -0.30
N GLU A 436 1.31 -25.33 -0.14
CA GLU A 436 0.65 -24.60 0.94
C GLU A 436 -0.70 -23.98 0.56
N TRP A 437 -1.16 -24.13 -0.69
CA TRP A 437 -2.35 -23.43 -1.20
C TRP A 437 -3.65 -23.81 -0.49
N GLY A 438 -3.75 -25.01 0.07
CA GLY A 438 -4.94 -25.47 0.80
C GLY A 438 -4.89 -25.27 2.32
N LYS A 439 -3.78 -24.78 2.88
CA LYS A 439 -3.56 -24.77 4.35
C LYS A 439 -3.98 -23.43 4.98
N LEU A 440 -4.75 -23.51 6.08
CA LEU A 440 -5.09 -22.35 6.92
C LEU A 440 -4.02 -22.02 7.96
N ALA A 441 -3.33 -23.04 8.47
CA ALA A 441 -2.31 -22.86 9.47
C ALA A 441 -1.00 -22.48 8.80
N GLU A 442 -0.33 -21.47 9.36
CA GLU A 442 1.11 -21.32 9.23
C GLU A 442 1.75 -22.41 10.10
N GLU A 443 1.66 -23.67 9.67
CA GLU A 443 2.26 -24.80 10.40
C GLU A 443 3.78 -24.61 10.62
N ARG A 444 4.40 -23.68 9.88
CA ARG A 444 5.79 -23.26 10.06
C ARG A 444 6.07 -22.61 11.44
N ILE A 445 5.09 -22.02 12.12
CA ILE A 445 5.37 -21.17 13.31
C ILE A 445 5.57 -21.96 14.62
N PHE A 446 5.02 -23.17 14.76
CA PHE A 446 5.00 -23.85 16.07
C PHE A 446 5.96 -25.02 16.25
N ASN A 447 6.63 -25.49 15.20
CA ASN A 447 7.62 -26.58 15.33
C ASN A 447 9.01 -26.10 15.81
N ILE A 448 9.15 -24.84 16.24
CA ILE A 448 10.41 -24.29 16.77
C ILE A 448 10.45 -24.32 18.32
N THR A 449 9.34 -24.59 19.01
CA THR A 449 9.21 -24.39 20.46
C THR A 449 9.56 -25.60 21.35
N VAL A 450 10.29 -26.62 20.88
CA VAL A 450 10.77 -27.71 21.76
C VAL A 450 12.20 -28.12 21.41
N GLY A 451 13.10 -27.14 21.40
CA GLY A 451 14.54 -27.36 21.26
C GLY A 451 15.36 -26.30 21.98
N VAL A 452 14.80 -25.68 23.03
CA VAL A 452 15.60 -24.93 24.00
C VAL A 452 16.26 -25.96 24.90
N GLU A 453 17.29 -26.63 24.36
CA GLU A 453 18.33 -27.17 25.23
C GLU A 453 18.97 -25.98 25.92
N THR A 454 18.86 -25.99 27.24
CA THR A 454 19.56 -25.10 28.15
C THR A 454 21.07 -25.30 28.00
N GLU A 455 21.69 -24.69 27.00
CA GLU A 455 23.10 -24.33 27.09
C GLU A 455 23.21 -23.08 27.96
N VAL A 456 23.18 -23.33 29.27
CA VAL A 456 23.79 -22.45 30.27
C VAL A 456 25.29 -22.62 30.09
N ASP A 457 25.91 -21.81 29.24
CA ASP A 457 27.38 -21.71 29.21
C ASP A 457 27.84 -20.29 29.53
N GLN A 458 28.71 -20.27 30.54
CA GLN A 458 29.42 -19.15 31.11
C GLN A 458 30.33 -18.51 30.06
N PHE A 459 30.17 -17.21 29.83
CA PHE A 459 31.25 -16.30 29.41
C PHE A 459 31.01 -14.91 29.97
#